data_AF-E6VFL7-F1
#
_entry.id   AF-E6VFL7-F1
#
_cell.length_a   1.000
_cell.length_b   1.000
_cell.length_c   1.000
_cell.angle_alpha   90.00
_cell.angle_beta   90.00
_cell.angle_gamma   90.00
#
_symmetry.space_group_name_H-M   'P 1'
#
loop_
_entity.id
_entity.type
_entity.pdbx_description
1 polymer ?
#
loop_
_entity_poly.entity_id
_entity_poly.type
_entity_poly.pdbx_seq_one_letter_code
_entity_poly.pdbx_strand_id
1 'polypeptide(L)'
;MPILDNARHEKYAQELAKGASQSDAYVAAGYARNDSHASRLARNGKVAARVAELQAAGADEAELTIAAVLEELKRIAFAPMPDEFVRACDKRAALVDIGNHLGMFKSKVELTGKDGASLVPIVTINGAPSGAG
;
A
#
# COMPACT_ATOMS: atom_id res chain seq x y z
N MET A 1 15.37 20.06 -12.59
CA MET A 1 15.30 21.52 -12.78
C MET A 1 16.10 22.23 -11.70
N PRO A 2 16.55 23.48 -11.93
CA PRO A 2 17.18 24.29 -10.87
C PRO A 2 16.20 24.53 -9.71
N ILE A 3 16.75 24.60 -8.49
CA ILE A 3 16.04 24.93 -7.25
C ILE A 3 15.31 26.28 -7.40
N LEU A 4 14.15 26.43 -6.75
CA LEU A 4 13.43 27.70 -6.74
C LEU A 4 14.28 28.81 -6.07
N ASP A 5 14.36 29.98 -6.71
CA ASP A 5 15.16 31.12 -6.21
C ASP A 5 14.76 31.58 -4.80
N ASN A 6 13.48 31.43 -4.45
CA ASN A 6 12.99 31.73 -3.11
C ASN A 6 13.09 30.49 -2.21
N ALA A 7 14.04 30.51 -1.27
CA ALA A 7 14.29 29.42 -0.34
C ALA A 7 13.04 28.99 0.47
N ARG A 8 12.13 29.91 0.80
CA ARG A 8 10.88 29.56 1.49
C ARG A 8 9.90 28.84 0.58
N HIS A 9 9.84 29.21 -0.71
CA HIS A 9 9.02 28.48 -1.69
C HIS A 9 9.59 27.10 -1.98
N GLU A 10 10.92 26.96 -2.04
CA GLU A 10 11.56 25.66 -2.16
C GLU A 10 11.22 24.77 -0.95
N LYS A 11 11.39 25.30 0.27
CA LYS A 11 11.05 24.57 1.49
C LYS A 11 9.56 24.19 1.54
N TYR A 12 8.68 25.08 1.11
CA TYR A 12 7.25 24.81 0.98
C TYR A 12 6.96 23.65 0.00
N ALA A 13 7.60 23.66 -1.18
CA ALA A 13 7.46 22.61 -2.17
C ALA A 13 7.97 21.25 -1.66
N GLN A 14 9.10 21.24 -0.94
CA GLN A 14 9.65 20.03 -0.33
C GLN A 14 8.70 19.43 0.71
N GLU A 15 8.10 20.24 1.58
CA GLU A 15 7.15 19.77 2.59
C GLU A 15 5.85 19.23 1.96
N LEU A 16 5.34 19.89 0.90
CA LEU A 16 4.21 19.35 0.13
C LEU A 16 4.53 18.01 -0.54
N ALA A 17 5.72 17.87 -1.11
CA ALA A 17 6.15 16.63 -1.76
C ALA A 17 6.24 15.45 -0.75
N LYS A 18 6.59 15.73 0.50
CA LYS A 18 6.58 14.76 1.61
C LYS A 18 5.16 14.43 2.13
N GLY A 19 4.12 15.10 1.62
CA GLY A 19 2.73 14.84 1.99
C GLY A 19 2.16 15.71 3.12
N ALA A 20 2.85 16.78 3.54
CA ALA A 20 2.29 17.73 4.50
C ALA A 20 1.06 18.46 3.93
N SER A 21 0.13 18.85 4.81
CA SER A 21 -0.99 19.70 4.41
C SER A 21 -0.48 21.07 3.93
N GLN A 22 -1.25 21.76 3.07
CA GLN A 22 -0.85 23.08 2.56
C GLN A 22 -0.53 24.06 3.69
N SER A 23 -1.33 24.06 4.76
CA SER A 23 -1.14 24.94 5.90
C SER A 23 0.09 24.58 6.73
N ASP A 24 0.36 23.29 6.94
CA ASP A 24 1.52 22.83 7.71
C ASP A 24 2.83 23.03 6.95
N ALA A 25 2.83 22.73 5.65
CA ALA A 25 3.96 23.04 4.77
C ALA A 25 4.28 24.55 4.80
N TYR A 26 3.27 25.41 4.86
CA TYR A 26 3.44 26.86 4.89
C TYR A 26 4.11 27.32 6.19
N VAL A 27 3.69 26.76 7.32
CA VAL A 27 4.32 27.01 8.62
C VAL A 27 5.74 26.46 8.65
N ALA A 28 5.97 25.23 8.17
CA ALA A 28 7.29 24.61 8.12
C ALA A 28 8.28 25.38 7.21
N ALA A 29 7.77 26.03 6.16
CA ALA A 29 8.51 26.96 5.30
C ALA A 29 8.88 28.29 5.99
N GLY A 30 8.40 28.54 7.21
CA GLY A 30 8.71 29.71 8.01
C GLY A 30 7.72 30.88 7.83
N TYR A 31 6.52 30.62 7.31
CA TYR A 31 5.44 31.61 7.26
C TYR A 31 4.52 31.50 8.47
N ALA A 32 3.84 32.60 8.81
CA ALA A 32 2.72 32.54 9.75
C ALA A 32 1.56 31.74 9.11
N ARG A 33 0.86 30.95 9.93
CA ARG A 33 -0.24 30.10 9.47
C ARG A 33 -1.31 30.94 8.76
N ASN A 34 -1.56 30.64 7.50
CA ASN A 34 -2.61 31.26 6.70
C ASN A 34 -3.00 30.36 5.53
N ASP A 35 -4.16 29.71 5.65
CA ASP A 35 -4.61 28.67 4.71
C ASP A 35 -4.89 29.25 3.31
N SER A 36 -5.39 30.49 3.25
CA SER A 36 -5.68 31.17 1.99
C SER A 36 -4.40 31.51 1.21
N HIS A 37 -3.32 31.90 1.90
CA HIS A 37 -2.03 32.13 1.25
C HIS A 37 -1.32 30.82 0.90
N ALA A 38 -1.37 29.84 1.79
CA ALA A 38 -0.86 28.50 1.52
C ALA A 38 -1.48 27.92 0.24
N SER A 39 -2.81 27.95 0.13
CA SER A 39 -3.51 27.45 -1.05
C SER A 39 -3.16 28.19 -2.34
N ARG A 40 -2.98 29.52 -2.28
CA ARG A 40 -2.52 30.31 -3.42
C ARG A 40 -1.10 29.94 -3.83
N LEU A 41 -0.20 29.73 -2.86
CA LEU A 41 1.18 29.34 -3.15
C LEU A 41 1.26 27.93 -3.75
N ALA A 42 0.42 27.00 -3.30
CA ALA A 42 0.31 25.66 -3.89
C ALA A 42 -0.12 25.68 -5.36
N ARG A 43 -0.97 26.64 -5.77
CA ARG A 43 -1.42 26.83 -7.16
C ARG A 43 -0.41 27.60 -8.03
N ASN A 44 0.67 28.12 -7.46
CA ASN A 44 1.70 28.81 -8.22
C ASN A 44 2.39 27.82 -9.16
N GLY A 45 2.42 28.10 -10.47
CA GLY A 45 2.94 27.16 -11.48
C GLY A 45 4.38 26.70 -11.22
N LYS A 46 5.25 27.57 -10.68
CA LYS A 46 6.64 27.20 -10.36
C LYS A 46 6.71 26.23 -9.16
N VAL A 47 5.92 26.49 -8.13
CA VAL A 47 5.84 25.63 -6.93
C VAL A 47 5.19 24.29 -7.28
N ALA A 48 4.07 24.31 -8.00
CA ALA A 48 3.37 23.10 -8.42
C ALA A 48 4.26 22.19 -9.30
N ALA A 49 4.97 22.78 -10.26
CA ALA A 49 5.93 22.04 -11.09
C ALA A 49 7.06 21.42 -10.25
N ARG A 50 7.58 22.17 -9.27
CA ARG A 50 8.63 21.68 -8.36
C ARG A 50 8.14 20.53 -7.47
N VAL A 51 6.91 20.63 -6.93
CA VAL A 51 6.29 19.54 -6.15
C VAL A 51 6.15 18.28 -7.01
N ALA A 52 5.65 18.42 -8.24
CA ALA A 52 5.49 17.29 -9.15
C ALA A 52 6.83 16.61 -9.49
N GLU A 53 7.89 17.40 -9.70
CA GLU A 53 9.25 16.87 -9.92
C GLU A 53 9.75 16.08 -8.70
N LEU A 54 9.63 16.65 -7.50
CA LEU A 54 10.06 15.99 -6.26
C LEU A 54 9.26 14.72 -5.97
N GLN A 55 7.96 14.73 -6.26
CA GLN A 55 7.11 13.55 -6.11
C GLN A 55 7.42 12.49 -7.16
N ALA A 56 7.75 12.86 -8.41
CA ALA A 56 8.19 11.92 -9.43
C ALA A 56 9.51 11.25 -9.04
N ALA A 57 10.51 12.03 -8.62
CA ALA A 57 11.78 11.48 -8.14
C ALA A 57 11.59 10.59 -6.89
N GLY A 58 10.72 11.00 -5.96
CA GLY A 58 10.37 10.19 -4.79
C GLY A 58 9.61 8.92 -5.15
N ALA A 59 8.77 8.93 -6.21
CA ALA A 59 8.07 7.75 -6.70
C ALA A 59 9.02 6.77 -7.39
N ASP A 60 9.98 7.27 -8.18
CA ASP A 60 11.02 6.45 -8.82
C ASP A 60 11.89 5.74 -7.75
N GLU A 61 12.23 6.43 -6.65
CA GLU A 61 12.97 5.84 -5.52
C GLU A 61 12.10 4.92 -4.64
N ALA A 62 10.82 5.26 -4.46
CA ALA A 62 9.87 4.47 -3.68
C ALA A 62 9.25 3.31 -4.49
N GLU A 63 9.62 3.15 -5.76
CA GLU A 63 9.13 2.06 -6.61
C GLU A 63 9.67 0.72 -6.08
N LEU A 64 8.91 0.13 -5.15
CA LEU A 64 9.18 -1.20 -4.64
C LEU A 64 8.87 -2.21 -5.75
N THR A 65 9.91 -2.64 -6.46
CA THR A 65 9.76 -3.63 -7.52
C THR A 65 9.44 -5.02 -6.96
N ILE A 66 8.75 -5.85 -7.74
CA ILE A 66 8.50 -7.26 -7.40
C ILE A 66 9.82 -7.97 -7.08
N ALA A 67 10.88 -7.69 -7.86
CA ALA A 67 12.20 -8.26 -7.63
C ALA A 67 12.77 -7.89 -6.25
N ALA A 68 12.61 -6.63 -5.81
CA ALA A 68 13.07 -6.19 -4.49
C ALA A 68 12.33 -6.91 -3.36
N VAL A 69 11.00 -7.04 -3.45
CA VAL A 69 10.21 -7.78 -2.45
C VAL A 69 10.63 -9.24 -2.38
N LEU A 70 10.77 -9.90 -3.54
CA LEU A 70 11.19 -11.29 -3.59
C LEU A 70 12.60 -11.48 -3.03
N GLU A 71 13.51 -10.53 -3.26
CA GLU A 71 14.87 -10.60 -2.72
C GLU A 71 14.89 -10.53 -1.19
N GLU A 72 14.07 -9.67 -0.59
CA GLU A 72 13.94 -9.63 0.87
C GLU A 72 13.27 -10.90 1.42
N LEU A 73 12.22 -11.40 0.77
CA LEU A 73 11.57 -12.65 1.17
C LEU A 73 12.53 -13.84 1.09
N LYS A 74 13.43 -13.89 0.08
CA LYS A 74 14.47 -14.93 -0.02
C LYS A 74 15.42 -14.89 1.18
N ARG A 75 15.83 -13.71 1.65
CA ARG A 75 16.72 -13.60 2.83
C ARG A 75 16.08 -14.23 4.05
N ILE A 76 14.79 -14.01 4.27
CA ILE A 76 14.05 -14.64 5.36
C ILE A 76 13.91 -16.15 5.11
N ALA A 77 13.40 -16.53 3.94
CA ALA A 77 13.10 -17.92 3.57
C ALA A 77 14.33 -18.84 3.67
N PHE A 78 15.51 -18.35 3.28
CA PHE A 78 16.76 -19.12 3.17
C PHE A 78 17.81 -18.76 4.22
N ALA A 79 17.48 -17.97 5.24
CA ALA A 79 18.41 -17.75 6.35
C ALA A 79 18.86 -19.10 6.98
N PRO A 80 20.08 -19.19 7.54
CA PRO A 80 20.55 -20.38 8.25
C PRO A 80 19.69 -20.65 9.50
N MET A 81 19.67 -21.88 10.02
CA MET A 81 19.01 -22.22 11.30
C MET A 81 20.03 -22.81 12.28
N PRO A 82 20.06 -22.37 13.56
CA PRO A 82 19.29 -21.26 14.11
C PRO A 82 19.77 -19.89 13.60
N ASP A 83 18.86 -18.91 13.54
CA ASP A 83 19.15 -17.50 13.28
C ASP A 83 18.65 -16.68 14.48
N GLU A 84 19.35 -15.59 14.82
CA GLU A 84 19.02 -14.75 15.98
C GLU A 84 17.69 -14.01 15.81
N PHE A 85 17.34 -13.63 14.57
CA PHE A 85 16.19 -12.76 14.28
C PHE A 85 15.10 -13.47 13.48
N VAL A 86 15.42 -14.59 12.81
CA VAL A 86 14.47 -15.32 11.96
C VAL A 86 14.01 -16.61 12.62
N ARG A 87 12.71 -16.68 12.97
CA ARG A 87 12.10 -17.90 13.50
C ARG A 87 11.64 -18.82 12.38
N ALA A 88 11.49 -20.11 12.68
CA ALA A 88 11.00 -21.10 11.71
C ALA A 88 9.61 -20.73 11.11
N CYS A 89 8.75 -20.05 11.88
CA CYS A 89 7.46 -19.58 11.38
C CYS A 89 7.60 -18.45 10.34
N ASP A 90 8.55 -17.54 10.53
CA ASP A 90 8.82 -16.44 9.60
C ASP A 90 9.36 -17.00 8.27
N LYS A 91 10.24 -18.02 8.33
CA LYS A 91 10.70 -18.76 7.13
C LYS A 91 9.56 -19.43 6.39
N ARG A 92 8.69 -20.13 7.11
CA ARG A 92 7.53 -20.81 6.51
C ARG A 92 6.62 -19.82 5.79
N ALA A 93 6.36 -18.66 6.40
CA ALA A 93 5.53 -17.62 5.80
C ALA A 93 6.17 -17.10 4.50
N ALA A 94 7.45 -16.73 4.53
CA ALA A 94 8.16 -16.25 3.34
C ALA A 94 8.17 -17.27 2.18
N LEU A 95 8.34 -18.57 2.48
CA LEU A 95 8.26 -19.63 1.47
C LEU A 95 6.85 -19.80 0.88
N VAL A 96 5.81 -19.65 1.70
CA VAL A 96 4.41 -19.69 1.23
C VAL A 96 4.12 -18.49 0.34
N ASP A 97 4.55 -17.30 0.72
CA ASP A 97 4.33 -16.08 -0.06
C ASP A 97 5.05 -16.14 -1.42
N ILE A 98 6.30 -16.61 -1.43
CA ILE A 98 7.05 -16.88 -2.68
C ILE A 98 6.32 -17.91 -3.53
N GLY A 99 5.88 -19.03 -2.95
CA GLY A 99 5.17 -20.07 -3.69
C GLY A 99 3.83 -19.60 -4.25
N ASN A 100 3.10 -18.74 -3.54
CA ASN A 100 1.88 -18.11 -4.04
C ASN A 100 2.18 -17.20 -5.24
N HIS A 101 3.24 -16.39 -5.16
CA HIS A 101 3.68 -15.53 -6.26
C HIS A 101 4.07 -16.34 -7.51
N LEU A 102 4.72 -17.49 -7.32
CA LEU A 102 5.11 -18.41 -8.39
C LEU A 102 3.95 -19.29 -8.90
N GLY A 103 2.75 -19.17 -8.34
CA GLY A 103 1.60 -20.00 -8.71
C GLY A 103 1.70 -21.48 -8.29
N MET A 104 2.55 -21.80 -7.31
CA MET A 104 2.73 -23.17 -6.80
C MET A 104 1.51 -23.67 -6.02
N PHE A 105 0.69 -22.76 -5.47
CA PHE A 105 -0.52 -23.09 -4.72
C PHE A 105 -1.77 -22.70 -5.52
N LYS A 106 -2.74 -23.63 -5.63
CA LYS A 106 -4.03 -23.35 -6.26
C LYS A 106 -4.93 -22.59 -5.29
N SER A 107 -5.37 -21.39 -5.67
CA SER A 107 -6.25 -20.56 -4.84
C SER A 107 -7.74 -20.86 -5.04
N LYS A 108 -8.12 -21.52 -6.14
CA LYS A 108 -9.52 -21.76 -6.51
C LYS A 108 -9.94 -23.19 -6.15
N VAL A 109 -10.85 -23.29 -5.18
CA VAL A 109 -11.64 -24.50 -4.94
C VAL A 109 -12.97 -24.33 -5.68
N GLU A 110 -13.19 -25.12 -6.72
CA GLU A 110 -14.49 -25.18 -7.39
C GLU A 110 -15.38 -26.16 -6.61
N LEU A 111 -16.46 -25.64 -6.01
CA LEU A 111 -17.46 -26.44 -5.33
C LEU A 111 -18.53 -26.84 -6.33
N THR A 112 -18.47 -28.08 -6.80
CA THR A 112 -19.52 -28.70 -7.60
C THR A 112 -20.39 -29.62 -6.73
N GLY A 113 -21.63 -29.84 -7.14
CA GLY A 113 -22.45 -30.93 -6.62
C GLY A 113 -21.88 -32.30 -7.00
N LYS A 114 -22.55 -33.36 -6.54
CA LYS A 114 -22.18 -34.74 -6.85
C LYS A 114 -22.04 -34.91 -8.37
N ASP A 115 -20.93 -35.50 -8.81
CA ASP A 115 -20.58 -35.74 -10.21
C ASP A 115 -20.47 -34.47 -11.09
N GLY A 116 -20.14 -33.32 -10.50
CA GLY A 116 -19.99 -32.06 -11.25
C GLY A 116 -21.30 -31.32 -11.50
N ALA A 117 -22.42 -31.80 -10.96
CA ALA A 117 -23.73 -31.16 -11.11
C ALA A 117 -23.82 -29.81 -10.38
N SER A 118 -24.76 -28.96 -10.78
CA SER A 118 -25.04 -27.69 -10.08
C SER A 118 -25.40 -27.94 -8.61
N LEU A 119 -24.94 -27.05 -7.72
CA LEU A 119 -25.34 -27.07 -6.32
C LEU A 119 -26.85 -26.81 -6.22
N VAL A 120 -27.59 -27.79 -5.72
CA VAL A 120 -29.03 -27.64 -5.47
C VAL A 120 -29.19 -27.24 -4.01
N PRO A 121 -29.59 -25.99 -3.70
CA PRO A 121 -29.78 -25.57 -2.31
C PRO A 121 -31.00 -26.30 -1.72
N ILE A 122 -30.78 -27.08 -0.66
CA ILE A 122 -31.88 -27.64 0.15
C ILE A 122 -32.21 -26.64 1.24
N VAL A 123 -33.43 -26.08 1.20
CA VAL A 123 -33.96 -25.22 2.26
C VAL A 123 -34.84 -26.07 3.17
N THR A 124 -34.32 -26.46 4.34
CA THR A 124 -35.10 -27.15 5.37
C THR A 124 -35.83 -26.09 6.20
N ILE A 125 -37.14 -25.95 5.99
CA ILE A 125 -37.99 -25.08 6.79
C ILE A 125 -38.50 -25.90 7.98
N ASN A 126 -37.93 -25.69 9.17
CA ASN A 126 -38.43 -26.31 10.41
C ASN A 126 -39.69 -25.57 10.87
N GLY A 127 -40.82 -25.80 10.19
CA GLY A 127 -42.15 -25.39 10.66
C GLY A 127 -42.75 -26.48 11.55
N ALA A 128 -42.82 -26.23 12.86
CA ALA A 128 -43.65 -27.05 13.74
C ALA A 128 -45.12 -26.91 13.29
N PRO A 129 -45.91 -28.00 13.18
CA PRO A 129 -47.33 -27.87 12.88
C PRO A 129 -48.01 -27.18 14.06
N SER A 130 -48.54 -25.97 13.86
CA SER A 130 -49.44 -25.34 14.83
C SER A 130 -50.71 -26.19 14.92
N GLY A 131 -50.94 -26.80 16.08
CA GLY A 131 -52.08 -27.66 16.33
C GLY A 131 -53.41 -26.95 16.07
N ALA A 132 -54.29 -27.61 15.33
CA ALA A 132 -55.71 -27.32 15.32
C ALA A 132 -56.37 -28.17 16.42
N GLY A 133 -56.83 -27.50 17.47
CA GLY A 133 -57.80 -27.98 18.45
C GLY A 133 -58.96 -27.00 18.49
#